data_AF-A0A940SM05-F1
#
_entry.id   AF-A0A940SM05-F1
#
_cell.length_a   1.000
_cell.length_b   1.000
_cell.length_c   1.000
_cell.angle_alpha   90.00
_cell.angle_beta   90.00
_cell.angle_gamma   90.00
#
_symmetry.space_group_name_H-M   'P 1'
#
loop_
_entity.id
_entity.type
_entity.pdbx_description
1 polymer ?
#
loop_
_entity_poly.entity_id
_entity_poly.type
_entity_poly.pdbx_seq_one_letter_code
_entity_poly.pdbx_strand_id
1 'polypeptide(L)'
;MAEKTEALHYFLGANTPQGFVSRYDQLGNAEEGWRCYVIKGGPGSGKSTLMKKLAKAMAKREPDMELIHCSSDHNSLDGIILPRCRVAVADGTPPHTIEPKFPGAYEVTVPLFGCWQDDLLEQNRSEIIALSRSIGSTHEYCVRFLSAAGSLLGDTYRMALEVTDKAKILRYAAAFALRELGIPKEYCPTDQAR
;
A
#
# COMPACT_ATOMS: atom_id res chain seq x y z
N MET A 1 -4.28 -0.21 33.34
CA MET A 1 -3.77 0.85 32.45
C MET A 1 -4.16 0.43 31.04
N ALA A 2 -5.01 1.19 30.35
CA ALA A 2 -5.41 0.85 28.98
C ALA A 2 -4.19 1.03 28.07
N GLU A 3 -3.77 -0.05 27.43
CA GLU A 3 -2.71 -0.05 26.44
C GLU A 3 -3.08 0.94 25.33
N LYS A 4 -2.27 1.99 25.17
CA LYS A 4 -2.50 3.04 24.18
C LYS A 4 -2.10 2.47 22.83
N THR A 5 -2.99 1.71 22.20
CA THR A 5 -2.81 1.26 20.82
C THR A 5 -2.85 2.51 19.95
N GLU A 6 -1.69 2.91 19.42
CA GLU A 6 -1.59 3.99 18.45
C GLU A 6 -1.96 3.44 17.06
N ALA A 7 -2.46 4.33 16.20
CA ALA A 7 -2.79 3.96 14.82
C ALA A 7 -1.55 3.40 14.13
N LEU A 8 -1.73 2.29 13.43
CA LEU A 8 -0.66 1.68 12.64
C LEU A 8 -0.54 2.43 11.31
N HIS A 9 0.68 2.57 10.81
CA HIS A 9 0.96 3.31 9.58
C HIS A 9 1.68 2.40 8.58
N TYR A 10 1.11 2.27 7.38
CA TYR A 10 1.62 1.37 6.34
C TYR A 10 1.69 2.06 4.98
N PHE A 11 2.40 1.40 4.06
CA PHE A 11 2.30 1.67 2.62
C PHE A 11 1.77 0.38 1.96
N LEU A 12 0.68 0.48 1.20
CA LEU A 12 0.17 -0.64 0.39
C LEU A 12 0.52 -0.53 -1.10
N GLY A 13 1.30 0.50 -1.45
CA GLY A 13 1.88 0.69 -2.77
C GLY A 13 3.39 0.81 -2.67
N ALA A 14 4.11 0.30 -3.66
CA ALA A 14 5.55 0.49 -3.79
C ALA A 14 5.95 0.59 -5.26
N ASN A 15 6.90 1.49 -5.55
CA ASN A 15 7.61 1.50 -6.82
C ASN A 15 8.71 0.44 -6.74
N THR A 16 8.63 -0.59 -7.58
CA THR A 16 9.57 -1.72 -7.58
C THR A 16 10.34 -1.78 -8.91
N PRO A 17 11.41 -2.59 -9.00
CA PRO A 17 12.09 -2.85 -10.28
C PRO A 17 11.16 -3.41 -11.36
N GLN A 18 10.04 -4.03 -10.99
CA GLN A 18 9.03 -4.57 -11.92
C GLN A 18 7.88 -3.58 -12.21
N GLY A 19 7.97 -2.34 -11.72
CA GLY A 19 6.93 -1.33 -11.81
C GLY A 19 6.17 -1.14 -10.49
N PHE A 20 5.01 -0.50 -10.56
CA PHE A 20 4.19 -0.24 -9.38
C PHE A 20 3.51 -1.53 -8.90
N VAL A 21 3.70 -1.87 -7.63
CA VAL A 21 3.08 -3.02 -6.97
C VAL A 21 2.16 -2.52 -5.88
N SER A 22 0.94 -3.04 -5.84
CA SER A 22 -0.07 -2.70 -4.86
C SER A 22 -0.62 -3.93 -4.14
N ARG A 23 -1.13 -3.75 -2.92
CA ARG A 23 -1.75 -4.79 -2.07
C ARG A 23 -3.15 -4.38 -1.59
N TYR A 24 -3.87 -3.62 -2.39
CA TYR A 24 -5.24 -3.16 -2.06
C TYR A 24 -6.27 -4.30 -2.09
N ASP A 25 -5.90 -5.48 -2.59
CA ASP A 25 -6.66 -6.72 -2.43
C ASP A 25 -6.74 -7.18 -0.96
N GLN A 26 -5.91 -6.63 -0.06
CA GLN A 26 -5.84 -6.98 1.36
C GLN A 26 -6.61 -6.02 2.28
N LEU A 27 -7.41 -5.10 1.73
CA LEU A 27 -8.15 -4.10 2.51
C LEU A 27 -9.20 -4.70 3.45
N GLY A 28 -9.70 -5.90 3.18
CA GLY A 28 -10.65 -6.60 4.04
C GLY A 28 -11.25 -7.84 3.37
N ASN A 29 -12.00 -8.64 4.13
CA ASN A 29 -12.58 -9.89 3.63
C ASN A 29 -14.10 -9.72 3.36
N ALA A 30 -14.49 -9.81 2.08
CA ALA A 30 -15.89 -9.71 1.66
C ALA A 30 -16.80 -10.75 2.33
N GLU A 31 -16.28 -11.94 2.65
CA GLU A 31 -17.04 -13.03 3.27
C GLU A 31 -17.26 -12.84 4.77
N GLU A 32 -16.50 -11.93 5.40
CA GLU A 32 -16.59 -11.64 6.85
C GLU A 32 -17.45 -10.40 7.15
N GLY A 33 -18.31 -10.00 6.22
CA GLY A 33 -19.22 -8.87 6.40
C GLY A 33 -18.55 -7.50 6.39
N TRP A 34 -17.36 -7.41 5.80
CA TRP A 34 -16.68 -6.12 5.62
C TRP A 34 -17.42 -5.22 4.62
N ARG A 35 -17.10 -3.93 4.68
CA ARG A 35 -17.45 -2.93 3.67
C ARG A 35 -16.20 -2.20 3.20
N CYS A 36 -16.07 -2.00 1.89
CA CYS A 36 -14.99 -1.22 1.29
C CYS A 36 -15.58 0.01 0.59
N TYR A 37 -15.11 1.21 0.94
CA TYR A 37 -15.48 2.45 0.27
C TYR A 37 -14.34 2.88 -0.64
N VAL A 38 -14.59 2.82 -1.95
CA VAL A 38 -13.61 3.20 -2.98
C VAL A 38 -13.87 4.65 -3.37
N ILE A 39 -13.02 5.56 -2.90
CA ILE A 39 -13.09 6.98 -3.24
C ILE A 39 -12.48 7.17 -4.62
N LYS A 40 -13.24 7.76 -5.56
CA LYS A 40 -12.75 8.09 -6.91
C LYS A 40 -12.79 9.59 -7.14
N GLY A 41 -11.69 10.16 -7.62
CA GLY A 41 -11.61 11.59 -7.93
C GLY A 41 -10.23 12.00 -8.45
N GLY A 42 -10.14 13.14 -9.14
CA GLY A 42 -8.86 13.64 -9.65
C GLY A 42 -7.89 14.09 -8.56
N PRO A 43 -6.64 14.42 -8.91
CA PRO A 43 -5.71 15.12 -8.02
C PRO A 43 -6.38 16.36 -7.41
N GLY A 44 -6.15 16.62 -6.12
CA GLY A 44 -6.74 17.78 -5.44
C GLY A 44 -8.23 17.69 -5.09
N SER A 45 -8.94 16.60 -5.42
CA SER A 45 -10.37 16.44 -5.09
C SER A 45 -10.67 16.19 -3.60
N GLY A 46 -9.67 16.30 -2.73
CA GLY A 46 -9.84 16.17 -1.28
C GLY A 46 -9.88 14.74 -0.72
N LYS A 47 -9.49 13.71 -1.48
CA LYS A 47 -9.52 12.28 -1.06
C LYS A 47 -8.78 12.04 0.27
N SER A 48 -7.50 12.39 0.31
CA SER A 48 -6.65 12.29 1.50
C SER A 48 -7.18 13.14 2.66
N THR A 49 -7.68 14.33 2.38
CA THR A 49 -8.30 15.20 3.40
C THR A 49 -9.55 14.56 4.01
N LEU A 50 -10.41 13.95 3.20
CA LEU A 50 -11.60 13.22 3.65
C LEU A 50 -11.20 12.05 4.54
N MET A 51 -10.21 11.25 4.11
CA MET A 51 -9.67 10.14 4.88
C MET A 51 -9.10 10.61 6.22
N LYS A 52 -8.26 11.64 6.26
CA LYS A 52 -7.71 12.19 7.52
C LYS A 52 -8.81 12.68 8.48
N LYS A 53 -9.86 13.30 7.95
CA LYS A 53 -11.02 13.72 8.76
C LYS A 53 -11.77 12.51 9.33
N LEU A 54 -11.95 11.47 8.53
CA LEU A 54 -12.57 10.21 8.98
C LEU A 54 -11.73 9.54 10.08
N ALA A 55 -10.41 9.40 9.88
CA ALA A 55 -9.50 8.86 10.88
C ALA A 55 -9.62 9.62 12.22
N LYS A 56 -9.59 10.96 12.18
CA LYS A 56 -9.76 11.78 13.38
C LYS A 56 -11.11 11.56 14.07
N ALA A 57 -12.19 11.42 13.31
CA ALA A 57 -13.53 11.17 13.85
C ALA A 57 -13.65 9.76 14.49
N MET A 58 -12.94 8.78 13.94
CA MET A 58 -12.99 7.37 14.38
C MET A 58 -11.98 7.02 15.47
N ALA A 59 -11.02 7.90 15.80
CA ALA A 59 -9.91 7.63 16.72
C ALA A 59 -10.29 7.01 18.08
N LYS A 60 -11.46 7.36 18.63
CA LYS A 60 -11.95 6.78 19.91
C LYS A 60 -12.59 5.40 19.75
N ARG A 61 -13.18 5.13 18.57
CA ARG A 61 -13.92 3.90 18.27
C ARG A 61 -12.99 2.81 17.68
N GLU A 62 -11.98 3.24 16.94
CA GLU A 62 -10.99 2.43 16.21
C GLU A 62 -9.58 2.84 16.64
N PRO A 63 -9.17 2.57 17.89
CA PRO A 63 -7.81 2.89 18.35
C PRO A 63 -6.72 2.12 17.58
N ASP A 64 -7.07 0.94 17.08
CA ASP A 64 -6.31 -0.01 16.26
C ASP A 64 -6.48 0.23 14.75
N MET A 65 -6.87 1.44 14.33
CA MET A 65 -6.98 1.77 12.91
C MET A 65 -5.62 1.67 12.21
N GLU A 66 -5.67 1.34 10.92
CA GLU A 66 -4.50 1.32 10.06
C GLU A 66 -4.62 2.43 9.01
N LEU A 67 -3.58 3.24 8.89
CA LEU A 67 -3.49 4.36 7.98
C LEU A 67 -2.50 4.02 6.86
N ILE A 68 -3.00 4.00 5.64
CA ILE A 68 -2.23 3.63 4.45
C ILE A 68 -1.82 4.91 3.73
N HIS A 69 -0.52 5.16 3.71
CA HIS A 69 0.09 6.32 3.08
C HIS A 69 0.39 6.07 1.60
N CYS A 70 0.37 7.16 0.83
CA CYS A 70 0.73 7.14 -0.57
C CYS A 70 2.24 6.92 -0.74
N SER A 71 2.62 6.03 -1.65
CA SER A 71 4.02 5.75 -1.98
C SER A 71 4.74 6.93 -2.65
N SER A 72 3.98 7.90 -3.16
CA SER A 72 4.49 9.09 -3.83
C SER A 72 4.43 10.36 -2.98
N ASP A 73 3.58 10.38 -1.94
CA ASP A 73 3.49 11.48 -0.98
C ASP A 73 3.16 10.92 0.41
N HIS A 74 4.16 10.90 1.30
CA HIS A 74 4.02 10.37 2.66
C HIS A 74 3.03 11.15 3.53
N ASN A 75 2.66 12.37 3.15
CA ASN A 75 1.63 13.14 3.84
C ASN A 75 0.24 12.81 3.31
N SER A 76 0.11 12.16 2.16
CA SER A 76 -1.17 11.76 1.59
C SER A 76 -1.57 10.36 2.05
N LEU A 77 -2.86 10.17 2.38
CA LEU A 77 -3.42 8.86 2.60
C LEU A 77 -4.03 8.34 1.30
N ASP A 78 -3.78 7.06 1.02
CA ASP A 78 -4.46 6.29 -0.02
C ASP A 78 -5.47 5.29 0.58
N GLY A 79 -5.43 5.04 1.89
CA GLY A 79 -6.43 4.19 2.52
C GLY A 79 -6.47 4.25 4.04
N ILE A 80 -7.55 3.71 4.59
CA ILE A 80 -7.80 3.53 6.02
C ILE A 80 -8.48 2.18 6.22
N ILE A 81 -8.00 1.39 7.17
CA ILE A 81 -8.65 0.16 7.64
C ILE A 81 -9.14 0.42 9.06
N LEU A 82 -10.40 0.10 9.31
CA LEU A 82 -11.09 0.22 10.60
C LEU A 82 -11.53 -1.19 11.03
N PRO A 83 -10.64 -1.97 11.68
CA PRO A 83 -10.87 -3.39 11.91
C PRO A 83 -12.13 -3.71 12.72
N ARG A 84 -12.46 -2.91 13.75
CA ARG A 84 -13.60 -3.21 14.63
C ARG A 84 -14.94 -2.94 13.94
N CYS A 85 -14.99 -1.91 13.10
CA CYS A 85 -16.12 -1.61 12.23
C CYS A 85 -16.19 -2.51 11.00
N ARG A 86 -15.11 -3.24 10.68
CA ARG A 86 -14.95 -4.00 9.42
C ARG A 86 -15.15 -3.11 8.20
N VAL A 87 -14.58 -1.92 8.24
CA VAL A 87 -14.67 -0.93 7.16
C VAL A 87 -13.28 -0.63 6.63
N ALA A 88 -13.13 -0.70 5.32
CA ALA A 88 -11.98 -0.16 4.62
C ALA A 88 -12.40 1.02 3.75
N VAL A 89 -11.52 2.01 3.63
CA VAL A 89 -11.66 3.14 2.71
C VAL A 89 -10.39 3.23 1.90
N ALA A 90 -10.49 3.36 0.58
CA ALA A 90 -9.31 3.41 -0.28
C ALA A 90 -9.50 4.36 -1.45
N ASP A 91 -8.40 4.95 -1.91
CA ASP A 91 -8.31 5.70 -3.15
C ASP A 91 -8.28 4.72 -4.34
N GLY A 92 -9.29 4.81 -5.21
CA GLY A 92 -9.42 4.00 -6.43
C GLY A 92 -8.88 4.68 -7.68
N THR A 93 -8.07 5.74 -7.56
CA THR A 93 -7.49 6.51 -8.68
C THR A 93 -6.21 5.82 -9.19
N PRO A 94 -5.94 5.78 -10.51
CA PRO A 94 -4.68 5.24 -11.03
C PRO A 94 -3.46 5.83 -10.29
N PRO A 95 -2.43 5.02 -9.96
CA PRO A 95 -2.23 3.61 -10.33
C PRO A 95 -2.97 2.59 -9.41
N HIS A 96 -3.71 3.06 -8.41
CA HIS A 96 -4.43 2.24 -7.43
C HIS A 96 -5.85 1.90 -7.89
N THR A 97 -6.04 1.56 -9.17
CA THR A 97 -7.39 1.33 -9.69
C THR A 97 -8.03 0.12 -9.02
N ILE A 98 -9.01 0.38 -8.16
CA ILE A 98 -9.87 -0.64 -7.56
C ILE A 98 -11.16 -0.68 -8.37
N GLU A 99 -11.36 -1.80 -9.06
CA GLU A 99 -12.64 -2.13 -9.69
C GLU A 99 -13.47 -2.99 -8.72
N PRO A 100 -14.66 -2.53 -8.31
CA PRO A 100 -15.56 -3.30 -7.46
C PRO A 100 -15.83 -4.70 -8.01
N LYS A 101 -15.49 -5.74 -7.24
CA LYS A 101 -15.81 -7.13 -7.59
C LYS A 101 -17.22 -7.53 -7.16
N PHE A 102 -17.66 -7.00 -6.02
CA PHE A 102 -18.98 -7.27 -5.44
C PHE A 102 -19.71 -5.95 -5.11
N PRO A 103 -20.07 -5.15 -6.14
CA PRO A 103 -20.64 -3.82 -5.96
C PRO A 103 -21.92 -3.86 -5.10
N GLY A 104 -21.97 -3.00 -4.07
CA GLY A 104 -23.07 -2.91 -3.11
C GLY A 104 -23.06 -3.99 -2.03
N ALA A 105 -22.47 -5.16 -2.30
CA ALA A 105 -22.34 -6.25 -1.36
C ALA A 105 -21.06 -6.16 -0.51
N TYR A 106 -19.96 -5.65 -1.06
CA TYR A 106 -18.71 -5.38 -0.35
C TYR A 106 -18.22 -3.98 -0.67
N GLU A 107 -18.03 -3.65 -1.95
CA GLU A 107 -17.52 -2.33 -2.36
C GLU A 107 -18.62 -1.32 -2.68
N VAL A 108 -18.43 -0.08 -2.23
CA VAL A 108 -19.25 1.09 -2.58
C VAL A 108 -18.34 2.17 -3.14
N THR A 109 -18.64 2.65 -4.35
CA THR A 109 -17.88 3.76 -4.94
C THR A 109 -18.37 5.10 -4.42
N VAL A 110 -17.44 5.95 -3.97
CA VAL A 110 -17.70 7.31 -3.51
C VAL A 110 -17.07 8.29 -4.50
N PRO A 111 -17.84 8.83 -5.47
CA PRO A 111 -17.31 9.76 -6.46
C PRO A 111 -17.16 11.18 -5.87
N LEU A 112 -15.97 11.76 -6.04
CA LEU A 112 -15.67 13.16 -5.69
C LEU A 112 -15.49 14.04 -6.94
N PHE A 113 -15.90 13.57 -8.12
CA PHE A 113 -15.81 14.32 -9.38
C PHE A 113 -16.64 15.60 -9.37
N GLY A 114 -17.74 15.65 -8.60
CA GLY A 114 -18.55 16.86 -8.44
C GLY A 114 -17.92 17.95 -7.55
N CYS A 115 -16.72 17.73 -7.01
CA CYS A 115 -16.01 18.71 -6.19
C CYS A 115 -15.05 19.59 -7.01
N TRP A 116 -15.09 19.51 -8.35
CA TRP A 116 -14.21 20.27 -9.24
C TRP A 116 -14.72 21.68 -9.50
N GLN A 117 -13.78 22.58 -9.81
CA GLN A 117 -14.07 23.90 -10.36
C GLN A 117 -13.82 23.84 -11.86
N ASP A 118 -14.85 23.44 -12.61
CA ASP A 118 -14.72 23.14 -14.05
C ASP A 118 -14.16 24.31 -14.85
N ASP A 119 -14.62 25.53 -14.59
CA ASP A 119 -14.15 26.74 -15.26
C ASP A 119 -12.63 26.95 -15.07
N LEU A 120 -12.12 26.71 -13.87
CA LEU A 120 -10.70 26.87 -13.55
C LEU A 120 -9.87 25.76 -14.21
N LEU A 121 -10.39 24.53 -14.27
CA LEU A 121 -9.74 23.42 -14.95
C LEU A 121 -9.65 23.67 -16.46
N GLU A 122 -10.71 24.17 -17.08
CA GLU A 122 -10.72 24.46 -18.52
C GLU A 122 -9.75 25.61 -18.86
N GLN A 123 -9.74 26.68 -18.05
CA GLN A 123 -8.80 27.80 -18.23
C GLN A 123 -7.33 27.36 -18.17
N ASN A 124 -7.01 26.37 -17.34
CA ASN A 124 -5.64 25.87 -17.15
C ASN A 124 -5.34 24.56 -17.90
N ARG A 125 -6.23 24.14 -18.81
CA ARG A 125 -6.18 22.84 -19.48
C ARG A 125 -4.82 22.49 -20.09
N SER A 126 -4.22 23.43 -20.81
CA SER A 126 -2.93 23.22 -21.49
C SER A 126 -1.80 22.92 -20.50
N GLU A 127 -1.76 23.65 -19.39
CA GLU A 127 -0.77 23.45 -18.34
C GLU A 127 -1.00 22.13 -17.59
N ILE A 128 -2.25 21.81 -17.25
CA ILE A 128 -2.62 20.55 -16.59
C ILE A 128 -2.18 19.35 -17.44
N ILE A 129 -2.42 19.37 -18.76
CA ILE A 129 -2.02 18.30 -19.66
C ILE A 129 -0.48 18.19 -19.73
N ALA A 130 0.22 19.33 -19.83
CA ALA A 130 1.67 19.35 -19.89
C ALA A 130 2.31 18.78 -18.60
N LEU A 131 1.84 19.21 -17.44
CA LEU A 131 2.27 18.71 -16.14
C LEU A 131 1.96 17.21 -15.98
N SER A 132 0.76 16.77 -16.37
CA SER A 132 0.37 15.35 -16.31
C SER A 132 1.31 14.47 -17.14
N ARG A 133 1.71 14.93 -18.34
CA ARG A 133 2.70 14.25 -19.17
C ARG A 133 4.08 14.22 -18.53
N SER A 134 4.52 15.34 -17.94
CA SER A 134 5.81 15.45 -17.26
C SER A 134 5.91 14.50 -16.06
N ILE A 135 4.84 14.42 -15.25
CA ILE A 135 4.71 13.47 -14.14
C ILE A 135 4.84 12.04 -14.66
N GLY A 136 4.10 11.70 -15.73
CA GLY A 136 4.17 10.38 -16.36
C GLY A 136 5.60 9.99 -16.79
N SER A 137 6.29 10.89 -17.51
CA SER A 137 7.68 10.66 -17.94
C SER A 137 8.63 10.49 -16.75
N THR A 138 8.43 11.26 -15.68
CA THR A 138 9.27 11.16 -14.47
C THR A 138 9.07 9.82 -13.75
N HIS A 139 7.83 9.34 -13.67
CA HIS A 139 7.54 7.99 -13.17
C HIS A 139 8.19 6.91 -14.04
N GLU A 140 8.17 7.05 -15.37
CA GLU A 140 8.83 6.11 -16.27
C GLU A 140 10.35 6.06 -16.02
N TYR A 141 11.00 7.21 -15.86
CA TYR A 141 12.42 7.27 -15.50
C TYR A 141 12.70 6.60 -14.15
N CYS A 142 11.87 6.86 -13.13
CA CYS A 142 11.99 6.23 -11.82
C CYS A 142 11.95 4.70 -11.91
N VAL A 143 10.96 4.15 -12.63
CA VAL A 143 10.83 2.70 -12.83
C VAL A 143 12.04 2.15 -13.59
N ARG A 144 12.54 2.85 -14.62
CA ARG A 144 13.76 2.44 -15.36
C ARG A 144 14.98 2.36 -14.46
N PHE A 145 15.20 3.35 -13.60
CA PHE A 145 16.32 3.34 -12.66
C PHE A 145 16.19 2.21 -11.62
N LEU A 146 14.98 2.00 -11.10
CA LEU A 146 14.70 0.88 -10.19
C LEU A 146 14.93 -0.47 -10.87
N SER A 147 14.51 -0.63 -12.12
CA SER A 147 14.75 -1.84 -12.91
C SER A 147 16.24 -2.12 -13.11
N ALA A 148 17.03 -1.09 -13.43
CA ALA A 148 18.48 -1.22 -13.58
C ALA A 148 19.15 -1.59 -12.26
N ALA A 149 18.80 -0.91 -11.17
CA ALA A 149 19.29 -1.21 -9.83
C ALA A 149 18.91 -2.64 -9.38
N GLY A 150 17.67 -3.06 -9.64
CA GLY A 150 17.20 -4.41 -9.34
C GLY A 150 17.96 -5.49 -10.11
N SER A 151 18.34 -5.23 -11.36
CA SER A 151 19.15 -6.15 -12.16
C SER A 151 20.56 -6.31 -11.59
N LEU A 152 21.22 -5.19 -11.28
CA LEU A 152 22.55 -5.20 -10.64
C LEU A 152 22.53 -5.88 -9.27
N LEU A 153 21.50 -5.61 -8.46
CA LEU A 153 21.32 -6.24 -7.16
C LEU A 153 21.11 -7.75 -7.31
N GLY A 154 20.33 -8.18 -8.30
CA GLY A 154 20.10 -9.59 -8.59
C GLY A 154 21.39 -10.33 -8.98
N ASP A 155 22.22 -9.73 -9.83
CA ASP A 155 23.50 -10.32 -10.22
C ASP A 155 24.50 -10.34 -9.06
N THR A 156 24.59 -9.25 -8.30
CA THR A 156 25.42 -9.19 -7.08
C THR A 156 25.01 -10.28 -6.09
N TYR A 157 23.71 -10.47 -5.90
CA TYR A 157 23.16 -11.52 -5.04
C TYR A 157 23.52 -12.92 -5.56
N ARG A 158 23.40 -13.16 -6.88
CA ARG A 158 23.77 -14.45 -7.50
C ARG A 158 25.24 -14.77 -7.28
N MET A 159 26.14 -13.82 -7.56
CA MET A 159 27.59 -13.98 -7.34
C MET A 159 27.93 -14.25 -5.88
N ALA A 160 27.31 -13.51 -4.95
CA ALA A 160 27.50 -13.73 -3.53
C ALA A 160 27.02 -15.14 -3.11
N LEU A 161 25.89 -15.60 -3.65
CA LEU A 161 25.34 -16.92 -3.33
C LEU A 161 26.23 -18.09 -3.80
N GLU A 162 27.03 -17.91 -4.86
CA GLU A 162 27.95 -18.96 -5.35
C GLU A 162 29.06 -19.28 -4.34
N VAL A 163 29.48 -18.28 -3.56
CA VAL A 163 30.53 -18.41 -2.54
C VAL A 163 29.98 -18.49 -1.11
N THR A 164 28.65 -18.58 -0.97
CA THR A 164 27.97 -18.59 0.32
C THR A 164 27.53 -19.98 0.72
N ASP A 165 27.90 -20.42 1.92
CA ASP A 165 27.36 -21.64 2.54
C ASP A 165 25.90 -21.39 2.99
N LYS A 166 24.96 -21.71 2.09
CA LYS A 166 23.51 -21.56 2.31
C LYS A 166 23.04 -22.38 3.51
N ALA A 167 23.58 -23.57 3.73
CA ALA A 167 23.19 -24.42 4.84
C ALA A 167 23.61 -23.83 6.18
N LYS A 168 24.79 -23.18 6.25
CA LYS A 168 25.21 -22.44 7.44
C LYS A 168 24.34 -21.21 7.70
N ILE A 169 24.00 -20.43 6.67
CA ILE A 169 23.10 -19.27 6.83
C ILE A 169 21.73 -19.72 7.33
N LEU A 170 21.13 -20.75 6.73
CA LEU A 170 19.82 -21.25 7.15
C LEU A 170 19.85 -21.74 8.60
N ARG A 171 20.87 -22.50 9.00
CA ARG A 171 21.05 -22.93 10.41
C ARG A 171 21.21 -21.73 11.36
N TYR A 172 21.97 -20.71 10.97
CA TYR A 172 22.14 -19.50 11.77
C TYR A 172 20.82 -18.74 11.89
N ALA A 173 20.12 -18.51 10.79
CA ALA A 173 18.83 -17.80 10.77
C ALA A 173 17.78 -18.53 11.61
N ALA A 174 17.71 -19.85 11.51
CA ALA A 174 16.88 -20.72 12.36
C ALA A 174 17.18 -20.55 13.85
N ALA A 175 18.46 -20.66 14.23
CA ALA A 175 18.88 -20.51 15.63
C ALA A 175 18.64 -19.09 16.17
N PHE A 176 18.87 -18.07 15.33
CA PHE A 176 18.59 -16.67 15.65
C PHE A 176 17.10 -16.43 15.86
N ALA A 177 16.25 -16.90 14.95
CA ALA A 177 14.80 -16.78 15.08
C ALA A 177 14.26 -17.48 16.33
N LEU A 178 14.77 -18.69 16.64
CA LEU A 178 14.41 -19.38 17.89
C LEU A 178 14.78 -18.55 19.13
N ARG A 179 15.97 -17.92 19.12
CA ARG A 179 16.47 -17.14 20.26
C ARG A 179 15.74 -15.82 20.45
N GLU A 180 15.48 -15.08 19.37
CA GLU A 180 14.92 -13.72 19.44
C GLU A 180 13.38 -13.71 19.39
N LEU A 181 12.78 -14.64 18.64
CA LEU A 181 11.33 -14.65 18.38
C LEU A 181 10.60 -15.78 19.14
N GLY A 182 11.34 -16.69 19.79
CA GLY A 182 10.74 -17.78 20.57
C GLY A 182 9.95 -18.81 19.76
N ILE A 183 10.16 -18.88 18.44
CA ILE A 183 9.40 -19.76 17.53
C ILE A 183 9.69 -21.23 17.87
N PRO A 184 8.68 -22.09 18.12
CA PRO A 184 8.90 -23.51 18.40
C PRO A 184 9.67 -24.22 17.27
N LYS A 185 10.57 -25.15 17.62
CA LYS A 185 11.42 -25.90 16.67
C LYS A 185 10.64 -26.56 15.52
N GLU A 186 9.38 -26.92 15.76
CA GLU A 186 8.47 -27.58 14.81
C GLU A 186 8.17 -26.73 13.55
N TYR A 187 8.29 -25.40 13.65
CA TYR A 187 8.11 -24.47 12.53
C TYR A 187 9.43 -24.07 11.84
N CYS A 188 10.55 -24.67 12.26
CA CYS A 188 11.86 -24.34 11.73
C CYS A 188 12.12 -25.11 10.42
N PRO A 189 12.45 -24.45 9.28
CA PRO A 189 12.49 -25.09 7.95
C PRO A 189 13.59 -26.15 7.72
N THR A 190 14.28 -26.63 8.75
CA THR A 190 15.50 -27.43 8.58
C THR A 190 15.29 -28.91 8.23
N ASP A 191 14.05 -29.42 8.17
CA ASP A 191 13.79 -30.86 8.01
C ASP A 191 13.24 -31.33 6.65
N GLN A 192 13.15 -30.47 5.62
CA GLN A 192 12.64 -30.88 4.29
C GLN A 192 13.70 -31.13 3.20
N ALA A 193 14.98 -31.24 3.55
CA ALA A 193 16.03 -31.63 2.61
C ALA A 193 16.76 -32.89 3.10
N ARG A 194 16.16 -34.05 2.84
CA ARG A 194 16.85 -35.34 2.75
C ARG A 194 16.50 -35.98 1.41
#